data_AF-A0A368V1L0-F1
#
_entry.id   AF-A0A368V1L0-F1
#
_cell.length_a   1.000
_cell.length_b   1.000
_cell.length_c   1.000
_cell.angle_alpha   90.00
_cell.angle_beta   90.00
_cell.angle_gamma   90.00
#
_symmetry.space_group_name_H-M   'P 1'
#
loop_
_entity.id
_entity.type
_entity.pdbx_description
1 polymer ?
#
loop_
_entity_poly.entity_id
_entity_poly.type
_entity_poly.pdbx_seq_one_letter_code
_entity_poly.pdbx_strand_id
1 'polypeptide(L)'
;MSENSKKIEKATLWDWVKAICTLVVVGVVCYKIYLTPIALTVDFPTLLSLLLALFSVGLAALFYFKATETSNTFYDNTYNFTKDIAQLLAKIESGFGEKLRNLDEGYSSVRDYIQNNSSSSKEIDDTKQKIEGEKQEIEKVLEERNKIVRQLLEQSQLQEEEKEAVANQLAEKEKELEASQRELTRMNKKLFVERIRRREEREIDPRMEEFTKDFIVRELDPDLIVKLPPSRIRRKVDEVLNQAPRQYIEDLEKHGFFENGINSDGINFIRRLAKELI
;
A
#
# COMPACT_ATOMS: atom_id res chain seq x y z
N MET A 1 6.74 -53.83 9.96
CA MET A 1 7.96 -53.15 10.47
C MET A 1 7.50 -52.16 11.51
N SER A 2 7.67 -52.30 12.81
CA SER A 2 8.68 -53.00 13.61
C SER A 2 8.02 -53.55 14.89
N GLU A 3 8.11 -54.85 15.12
CA GLU A 3 7.81 -55.46 16.43
C GLU A 3 8.97 -55.19 17.37
N ASN A 4 8.75 -54.35 18.38
CA ASN A 4 9.65 -54.26 19.54
C ASN A 4 9.39 -55.46 20.46
N SER A 5 10.07 -56.57 20.19
CA SER A 5 10.12 -57.70 21.11
C SER A 5 10.92 -57.29 22.35
N LYS A 6 10.24 -57.20 23.50
CA LYS A 6 10.86 -56.97 24.80
C LYS A 6 11.77 -58.17 25.11
N LYS A 7 13.08 -57.97 25.04
CA LYS A 7 14.07 -58.87 25.63
C LYS A 7 13.86 -58.90 27.15
N ILE A 8 13.39 -60.03 27.66
CA ILE A 8 13.36 -60.31 29.09
C ILE A 8 14.80 -60.68 29.47
N GLU A 9 15.55 -59.72 30.01
CA GLU A 9 16.85 -59.99 30.62
C GLU A 9 16.67 -60.93 31.80
N LYS A 10 17.38 -62.07 31.79
CA LYS A 10 17.34 -63.04 32.88
C LYS A 10 18.01 -62.41 34.11
N ALA A 11 17.28 -62.31 35.21
CA ALA A 11 17.77 -61.74 36.46
C ALA A 11 19.06 -62.44 36.91
N THR A 12 20.10 -61.65 37.18
CA THR A 12 21.41 -62.13 37.63
C THR A 12 21.32 -62.59 39.08
N LEU A 13 22.17 -63.54 39.50
CA LEU A 13 22.23 -64.00 40.91
C LEU A 13 22.42 -62.84 41.89
N TRP A 14 23.10 -61.78 41.48
CA TRP A 14 23.29 -60.55 42.25
C TRP A 14 21.99 -59.76 42.49
N ASP A 15 21.07 -59.77 41.52
CA ASP A 15 19.78 -59.09 41.64
C ASP A 15 18.86 -59.82 42.62
N TRP A 16 18.94 -61.15 42.66
CA TRP A 16 18.28 -61.98 43.67
C TRP A 16 18.80 -61.72 45.08
N VAL A 17 20.13 -61.61 45.26
CA VAL A 17 20.73 -61.27 46.56
C VAL A 17 20.28 -59.89 47.03
N LYS A 18 20.26 -58.89 46.14
CA LYS A 18 19.74 -57.55 46.46
C LYS A 18 18.26 -57.59 46.85
N ALA A 19 17.44 -58.31 46.08
CA ALA A 19 16.01 -58.43 46.35
C ALA A 19 15.75 -59.08 47.72
N ILE A 20 16.45 -60.18 48.05
CA ILE A 20 16.33 -60.86 49.34
C ILE A 20 16.80 -59.95 50.48
N CYS A 21 17.94 -59.27 50.31
CA CYS A 21 18.47 -58.34 51.31
C CYS A 21 17.49 -57.18 51.57
N THR A 22 16.90 -56.64 50.51
CA THR A 22 15.91 -55.56 50.60
C THR A 22 14.65 -56.06 51.30
N LEU A 23 14.20 -57.28 50.99
CA LEU A 23 13.04 -57.90 51.62
C LEU A 23 13.27 -58.16 53.11
N VAL A 24 14.46 -58.60 53.52
CA VAL A 24 14.84 -58.76 54.92
C VAL A 24 14.87 -57.43 55.65
N VAL A 25 15.46 -56.38 55.06
CA VAL A 25 15.50 -55.05 55.67
C VAL A 25 14.08 -54.49 55.84
N VAL A 26 13.24 -54.59 54.80
CA VAL A 26 11.83 -54.19 54.87
C VAL A 26 11.08 -55.00 55.93
N GLY A 27 11.32 -56.32 56.01
CA GLY A 27 10.73 -57.19 57.03
C GLY A 27 11.11 -56.79 58.45
N VAL A 28 12.39 -56.49 58.70
CA VAL A 28 12.89 -56.04 60.02
C VAL A 28 12.30 -54.68 60.38
N VAL A 29 12.21 -53.75 59.42
CA VAL A 29 11.59 -52.43 59.62
C VAL A 29 10.10 -52.58 59.96
N CYS A 30 9.34 -53.37 59.20
CA CYS A 30 7.93 -53.64 59.47
C CYS A 30 7.73 -54.32 60.83
N TYR A 31 8.58 -55.28 61.19
CA TYR A 31 8.53 -55.95 62.49
C TYR A 31 8.82 -55.00 63.65
N LYS A 32 9.81 -54.11 63.50
CA LYS A 32 10.12 -53.06 64.48
C LYS A 32 8.99 -52.04 64.60
N ILE A 33 8.38 -51.63 63.49
CA ILE A 33 7.22 -50.72 63.48
C ILE A 33 6.03 -51.37 64.19
N TYR A 34 5.79 -52.67 64.00
CA TYR A 34 4.70 -53.40 64.64
C TYR A 34 4.89 -53.56 66.16
N LEU A 35 6.11 -53.87 66.60
CA LEU A 35 6.43 -54.03 68.03
C LEU A 35 6.55 -52.71 68.79
N THR A 36 6.85 -51.62 68.09
CA THR A 36 6.87 -50.30 68.71
C THR A 36 5.43 -49.82 68.78
N PRO A 37 4.84 -49.58 69.96
CA PRO A 37 3.58 -48.88 70.05
C PRO A 37 3.85 -47.44 69.67
N ILE A 38 3.93 -47.17 68.36
CA ILE A 38 3.95 -45.82 67.83
C ILE A 38 2.53 -45.32 68.08
N ALA A 39 2.32 -44.72 69.24
CA ALA A 39 1.19 -43.86 69.49
C ALA A 39 1.36 -42.65 68.55
N LEU A 40 1.09 -42.85 67.26
CA LEU A 40 0.86 -41.80 66.27
C LEU A 40 -0.46 -41.13 66.66
N THR A 41 -0.47 -40.44 67.80
CA THR A 41 -1.41 -39.37 68.08
C THR A 41 -0.99 -38.22 67.19
N VAL A 42 -1.19 -38.37 65.87
CA VAL A 42 -1.03 -37.26 64.95
C VAL A 42 -2.20 -36.35 65.27
N ASP A 43 -1.94 -35.33 66.08
CA ASP A 43 -2.91 -34.29 66.36
C ASP A 43 -3.47 -33.80 65.01
N PHE A 44 -4.80 -33.79 64.89
CA PHE A 44 -5.49 -33.44 63.65
C PHE A 44 -4.95 -32.14 63.00
N PRO A 45 -4.60 -31.07 63.76
CA PRO A 45 -3.91 -29.90 63.23
C PRO A 45 -2.58 -30.19 62.52
N THR A 46 -1.78 -31.13 63.03
CA THR A 46 -0.48 -31.52 62.45
C THR A 46 -0.68 -32.25 61.13
N LEU A 47 -1.69 -33.14 61.05
CA LEU A 47 -2.04 -33.83 59.81
C LEU A 47 -2.58 -32.85 58.76
N LEU A 48 -3.44 -31.91 59.19
CA LEU A 48 -3.97 -30.87 58.33
C LEU A 48 -2.86 -29.95 57.80
N SER A 49 -1.91 -29.54 58.66
CA SER A 49 -0.78 -28.70 58.26
C SER A 49 0.16 -29.42 57.29
N LEU A 50 0.40 -30.72 57.49
CA LEU A 50 1.23 -31.52 56.57
C LEU A 50 0.54 -31.65 55.20
N LEU A 51 -0.76 -31.92 55.19
CA LEU A 51 -1.57 -31.99 53.97
C LEU A 51 -1.53 -30.65 53.23
N LEU A 52 -1.75 -29.54 53.95
CA LEU A 52 -1.73 -28.19 53.38
C LEU A 52 -0.36 -27.86 52.78
N ALA A 53 0.72 -28.20 53.49
CA ALA A 53 2.09 -27.99 53.02
C ALA A 53 2.36 -28.77 51.72
N LEU A 54 1.91 -30.02 51.64
CA LEU A 54 2.09 -30.87 50.46
C LEU A 54 1.32 -30.32 49.25
N PHE A 55 0.07 -29.86 49.45
CA PHE A 55 -0.68 -29.18 48.41
C PHE A 55 -0.06 -27.84 48.01
N SER A 56 0.48 -27.08 48.96
CA SER A 56 1.10 -25.79 48.67
C SER A 56 2.36 -25.94 47.82
N VAL A 57 3.19 -26.95 48.10
CA VAL A 57 4.37 -27.27 47.27
C VAL A 57 3.93 -27.79 45.89
N GLY A 58 2.92 -28.65 45.84
CA GLY A 58 2.38 -29.18 44.58
C GLY A 58 1.81 -28.09 43.67
N LEU A 59 1.02 -27.16 44.23
CA LEU A 59 0.48 -26.01 43.51
C LEU A 59 1.57 -25.05 43.06
N ALA A 60 2.58 -24.79 43.90
CA ALA A 60 3.71 -23.95 43.51
C ALA A 60 4.49 -24.54 42.31
N ALA A 61 4.72 -25.86 42.31
CA ALA A 61 5.36 -26.55 41.19
C ALA A 61 4.50 -26.49 39.91
N LEU A 62 3.18 -26.70 40.03
CA LEU A 62 2.25 -26.58 38.89
C LEU A 62 2.21 -25.16 38.33
N PHE A 63 2.17 -24.14 39.20
CA PHE A 63 2.24 -22.75 38.77
C PHE A 63 3.58 -22.42 38.10
N TYR A 64 4.69 -22.93 38.63
CA TYR A 64 6.02 -22.74 38.01
C TYR A 64 6.08 -23.34 36.61
N PHE A 65 5.66 -24.59 36.43
CA PHE A 65 5.67 -25.23 35.11
C PHE A 65 4.72 -24.54 34.14
N LYS A 66 3.50 -24.21 34.58
CA LYS A 66 2.52 -23.55 33.71
C LYS A 66 2.93 -22.13 33.34
N ALA A 67 3.50 -21.37 34.28
CA ALA A 67 4.03 -20.03 34.01
C ALA A 67 5.22 -20.10 33.04
N THR A 68 6.10 -21.10 33.18
CA THR A 68 7.25 -21.31 32.28
C THR A 68 6.78 -21.68 30.86
N GLU A 69 5.83 -22.61 30.74
CA GLU A 69 5.24 -23.00 29.46
C GLU A 69 4.55 -21.81 28.79
N THR A 70 3.72 -21.07 29.54
CA THR A 70 3.02 -19.88 29.04
C THR A 70 4.01 -18.78 28.62
N SER A 71 5.08 -18.58 29.39
CA SER A 71 6.12 -17.59 29.11
C SER A 71 6.88 -17.93 27.81
N ASN A 72 7.30 -19.19 27.64
CA ASN A 72 7.95 -19.64 26.41
C ASN A 72 7.04 -19.47 25.19
N THR A 73 5.77 -19.88 25.29
CA THR A 73 4.80 -19.68 24.21
C THR A 73 4.56 -18.20 23.92
N PHE A 74 4.53 -17.34 24.94
CA PHE A 74 4.41 -15.90 24.77
C PHE A 74 5.60 -15.30 24.03
N TYR A 75 6.84 -15.70 24.37
CA TYR A 75 8.04 -15.24 23.67
C TYR A 75 8.09 -15.72 22.23
N ASP A 76 7.78 -16.99 21.97
CA ASP A 76 7.72 -17.52 20.60
C ASP A 76 6.67 -16.80 19.75
N ASN A 77 5.47 -16.57 20.31
CA ASN A 77 4.42 -15.83 19.62
C ASN A 77 4.81 -14.36 19.40
N THR A 78 5.43 -13.71 20.38
CA THR A 78 5.89 -12.32 20.25
C THR A 78 6.97 -12.19 19.18
N TYR A 79 7.92 -13.13 19.16
CA TYR A 79 8.97 -13.18 18.15
C TYR A 79 8.40 -13.42 16.75
N ASN A 80 7.53 -14.42 16.59
CA ASN A 80 6.88 -14.71 15.32
C ASN A 80 6.01 -13.54 14.85
N PHE A 81 5.23 -12.93 15.75
CA PHE A 81 4.43 -11.74 15.44
C PHE A 81 5.29 -10.56 14.98
N THR A 82 6.40 -10.30 15.68
CA THR A 82 7.34 -9.23 15.30
C THR A 82 7.98 -9.52 13.95
N LYS A 83 8.36 -10.77 13.69
CA LYS A 83 8.90 -11.22 12.41
C LYS A 83 7.88 -11.07 11.28
N ASP A 84 6.63 -11.45 11.50
CA ASP A 84 5.55 -11.34 10.52
C ASP A 84 5.25 -9.87 10.21
N ILE A 85 5.25 -8.99 11.21
CA ILE A 85 5.14 -7.54 11.00
C ILE A 85 6.32 -7.02 10.18
N ALA A 86 7.55 -7.41 10.50
CA ALA A 86 8.73 -6.98 9.76
C ALA A 86 8.69 -7.45 8.29
N GLN A 87 8.23 -8.68 8.04
CA GLN A 87 8.03 -9.20 6.69
C GLN A 87 6.90 -8.47 5.95
N LEU A 88 5.79 -8.17 6.65
CA LEU A 88 4.70 -7.39 6.09
C LEU A 88 5.18 -5.98 5.73
N LEU A 89 5.97 -5.34 6.59
CA LEU A 89 6.56 -4.03 6.35
C LEU A 89 7.48 -4.06 5.11
N ALA A 90 8.35 -5.07 5.01
CA ALA A 90 9.22 -5.24 3.85
C ALA A 90 8.43 -5.46 2.54
N LYS A 91 7.33 -6.23 2.61
CA LYS A 91 6.43 -6.44 1.46
C LYS A 91 5.67 -5.16 1.09
N ILE A 92 5.26 -4.37 2.08
CA ILE A 92 4.62 -3.08 1.90
C ILE A 92 5.62 -2.08 1.30
N GLU A 93 6.85 -2.01 1.78
CA GLU A 93 7.92 -1.17 1.23
C GLU A 93 8.22 -1.54 -0.22
N SER A 94 8.36 -2.83 -0.52
CA SER A 94 8.53 -3.32 -1.90
C SER A 94 7.33 -2.98 -2.78
N GLY A 95 6.11 -3.21 -2.30
CA GLY A 95 4.88 -2.92 -3.03
C GLY A 95 4.61 -1.43 -3.24
N PHE A 96 4.94 -0.57 -2.27
CA PHE A 96 4.88 0.88 -2.41
C PHE A 96 6.00 1.38 -3.33
N GLY A 97 7.22 0.85 -3.20
CA GLY A 97 8.33 1.19 -4.07
C GLY A 97 8.02 0.87 -5.54
N GLU A 98 7.44 -0.30 -5.80
CA GLU A 98 7.03 -0.70 -7.15
C GLU A 98 5.87 0.14 -7.68
N LYS A 99 4.83 0.38 -6.87
CA LYS A 99 3.71 1.26 -7.27
C LYS A 99 4.14 2.71 -7.47
N LEU A 100 5.03 3.25 -6.65
CA LEU A 100 5.58 4.60 -6.81
C LEU A 100 6.47 4.70 -8.05
N ARG A 101 7.30 3.70 -8.30
CA ARG A 101 8.12 3.64 -9.53
C ARG A 101 7.23 3.58 -10.78
N ASN A 102 6.17 2.77 -10.74
CA ASN A 102 5.20 2.68 -11.83
C ASN A 102 4.36 3.98 -11.96
N LEU A 103 4.10 4.68 -10.86
CA LEU A 103 3.46 6.01 -10.87
C LEU A 103 4.38 7.08 -11.46
N ASP A 104 5.67 7.05 -11.15
CA ASP A 104 6.66 7.97 -11.71
C ASP A 104 6.85 7.74 -13.22
N GLU A 105 6.88 6.47 -13.63
CA GLU A 105 6.94 6.05 -15.04
C GLU A 105 5.63 6.34 -15.80
N GLY A 106 4.48 6.15 -15.14
CA GLY A 106 3.17 6.58 -15.65
C GLY A 106 3.04 8.11 -15.76
N TYR A 107 3.61 8.86 -14.81
CA TYR A 107 3.56 10.32 -14.83
C TYR A 107 4.56 10.92 -15.82
N SER A 108 5.73 10.29 -16.02
CA SER A 108 6.68 10.69 -17.05
C SER A 108 6.14 10.41 -18.45
N SER A 109 5.52 9.26 -18.69
CA SER A 109 4.85 8.96 -19.97
C SER A 109 3.65 9.87 -20.24
N VAL A 110 2.85 10.21 -19.22
CA VAL A 110 1.77 11.20 -19.35
C VAL A 110 2.34 12.60 -19.58
N ARG A 111 3.43 12.99 -18.90
CA ARG A 111 4.12 14.26 -19.13
C ARG A 111 4.68 14.34 -20.54
N ASP A 112 5.30 13.28 -21.03
CA ASP A 112 5.84 13.17 -22.38
C ASP A 112 4.72 13.20 -23.42
N TYR A 113 3.56 12.61 -23.14
CA TYR A 113 2.38 12.71 -24.00
C TYR A 113 1.82 14.13 -24.02
N ILE A 114 1.69 14.79 -22.87
CA ILE A 114 1.20 16.16 -22.77
C ILE A 114 2.17 17.16 -23.39
N GLN A 115 3.48 16.90 -23.27
CA GLN A 115 4.54 17.77 -23.78
C GLN A 115 4.78 17.57 -25.28
N ASN A 116 4.60 16.35 -25.81
CA ASN A 116 4.78 16.05 -27.23
C ASN A 116 3.50 16.23 -28.09
N ASN A 117 2.31 16.31 -27.48
CA ASN A 117 1.04 16.30 -28.22
C ASN A 117 0.15 17.53 -27.99
N SER A 118 0.74 18.72 -27.97
CA SER A 118 -0.01 19.98 -27.92
C SER A 118 -0.70 20.37 -29.25
N SER A 119 -0.97 19.44 -30.15
CA SER A 119 -1.64 19.74 -31.42
C SER A 119 -2.35 18.54 -32.05
N SER A 120 -3.53 18.19 -31.55
CA SER A 120 -4.60 17.61 -32.40
C SER A 120 -5.94 17.58 -31.67
N SER A 121 -6.95 18.23 -32.25
CA SER A 121 -8.34 18.24 -31.76
C SER A 121 -9.08 16.92 -31.97
N LYS A 122 -8.42 15.86 -32.48
CA LYS A 122 -8.97 14.52 -32.64
C LYS A 122 -8.83 13.62 -31.40
N GLU A 123 -8.02 14.00 -30.42
CA GLU A 123 -7.69 13.14 -29.26
C GLU A 123 -8.67 13.27 -28.08
N ILE A 124 -9.62 14.20 -28.15
CA ILE A 124 -10.63 14.38 -27.11
C ILE A 124 -11.61 13.19 -27.08
N ASP A 125 -11.87 12.54 -28.22
CA ASP A 125 -12.73 11.36 -28.31
C ASP A 125 -12.00 10.08 -27.88
N ASP A 126 -10.72 9.90 -28.23
CA ASP A 126 -9.90 8.78 -27.75
C ASP A 126 -9.63 8.85 -26.24
N THR A 127 -9.42 10.07 -25.70
CA THR A 127 -9.28 10.28 -24.26
C THR A 127 -10.61 10.03 -23.53
N LYS A 128 -11.76 10.40 -24.11
CA LYS A 128 -13.07 10.02 -23.58
C LYS A 128 -13.27 8.50 -23.57
N GLN A 129 -12.90 7.80 -24.65
CA GLN A 129 -13.01 6.34 -24.72
C GLN A 129 -12.11 5.63 -23.69
N LYS A 130 -10.89 6.14 -23.46
CA LYS A 130 -10.00 5.61 -22.41
C LYS A 130 -10.54 5.87 -21.01
N ILE A 131 -11.08 7.07 -20.74
CA ILE A 131 -11.73 7.38 -19.46
C ILE A 131 -12.96 6.51 -19.23
N GLU A 132 -13.73 6.20 -20.28
CA GLU A 132 -14.92 5.36 -20.20
C GLU A 132 -14.56 3.88 -20.00
N GLY A 133 -13.46 3.42 -20.62
CA GLY A 133 -12.87 2.11 -20.38
C GLY A 133 -12.30 1.94 -18.97
N GLU A 134 -11.54 2.91 -18.48
CA GLU A 134 -11.04 2.94 -17.10
C GLU A 134 -12.17 2.98 -16.08
N LYS A 135 -13.26 3.69 -16.37
CA LYS A 135 -14.44 3.74 -15.51
C LYS A 135 -15.14 2.37 -15.42
N GLN A 136 -15.23 1.64 -16.53
CA GLN A 136 -15.73 0.26 -16.54
C GLN A 136 -14.79 -0.70 -15.81
N GLU A 137 -13.49 -0.48 -15.87
CA GLU A 137 -12.50 -1.28 -15.12
C GLU A 137 -12.62 -1.03 -13.61
N ILE A 138 -12.77 0.23 -13.21
CA ILE A 138 -13.04 0.59 -11.81
C ILE A 138 -14.34 -0.04 -11.31
N GLU A 139 -15.39 -0.05 -12.14
CA GLU A 139 -16.68 -0.67 -11.80
C GLU A 139 -16.54 -2.19 -11.63
N LYS A 140 -15.80 -2.87 -12.51
CA LYS A 140 -15.48 -4.30 -12.36
C LYS A 140 -14.68 -4.59 -11.09
N VAL A 141 -13.67 -3.78 -10.79
CA VAL A 141 -12.85 -3.93 -9.57
C VAL A 141 -13.68 -3.71 -8.32
N LEU A 142 -14.63 -2.78 -8.34
CA LEU A 142 -15.59 -2.56 -7.24
C LEU A 142 -16.52 -3.77 -7.06
N GLU A 143 -17.05 -4.34 -8.14
CA GLU A 143 -17.88 -5.54 -8.08
C GLU A 143 -17.11 -6.75 -7.54
N GLU A 144 -15.87 -6.95 -7.99
CA GLU A 144 -15.02 -8.04 -7.52
C GLU A 144 -14.67 -7.88 -6.04
N ARG A 145 -14.35 -6.66 -5.61
CA ARG A 145 -14.10 -6.32 -4.21
C ARG A 145 -15.35 -6.59 -3.36
N ASN A 146 -16.53 -6.22 -3.84
CA ASN A 146 -17.79 -6.50 -3.14
C ASN A 146 -18.08 -8.00 -3.03
N LYS A 147 -17.76 -8.78 -4.06
CA LYS A 147 -17.87 -10.24 -4.05
C LYS A 147 -16.94 -10.88 -3.02
N ILE A 148 -15.69 -10.43 -2.95
CA ILE A 148 -14.70 -10.88 -1.97
C ILE A 148 -15.14 -10.54 -0.54
N VAL A 149 -15.65 -9.33 -0.32
CA VAL A 149 -16.17 -8.91 0.99
C VAL A 149 -17.34 -9.79 1.42
N ARG A 150 -18.30 -10.08 0.52
CA ARG A 150 -19.42 -10.98 0.81
C ARG A 150 -18.94 -12.40 1.14
N GLN A 151 -17.97 -12.91 0.39
CA GLN A 151 -17.40 -14.24 0.62
C GLN A 151 -16.65 -14.32 1.97
N LEU A 152 -15.93 -13.26 2.35
CA LEU A 152 -15.26 -13.16 3.66
C LEU A 152 -16.26 -13.04 4.82
N LEU A 153 -17.35 -12.29 4.61
CA LEU A 153 -18.46 -12.24 5.57
C LEU A 153 -19.05 -13.63 5.73
N GLU A 154 -19.42 -14.33 4.66
CA GLU A 154 -19.96 -15.69 4.72
C GLU A 154 -19.03 -16.69 5.41
N GLN A 155 -17.72 -16.64 5.12
CA GLN A 155 -16.71 -17.52 5.72
C GLN A 155 -16.39 -17.20 7.19
N SER A 156 -16.67 -15.98 7.65
CA SER A 156 -16.49 -15.61 9.05
C SER A 156 -17.59 -16.28 9.91
N GLN A 157 -17.19 -16.93 11.00
CA GLN A 157 -18.12 -17.47 12.02
C GLN A 157 -18.74 -16.35 12.89
N LEU A 158 -19.12 -15.24 12.28
CA LEU A 158 -19.81 -14.14 12.95
C LEU A 158 -21.29 -14.49 13.13
N GLN A 159 -21.88 -14.08 14.25
CA GLN A 159 -23.33 -14.16 14.46
C GLN A 159 -24.05 -13.32 13.40
N GLU A 160 -25.25 -13.77 12.98
CA GLU A 160 -26.00 -13.16 11.86
C GLU A 160 -26.23 -11.65 12.03
N GLU A 161 -26.40 -11.19 13.28
CA GLU A 161 -26.58 -9.78 13.64
C GLU A 161 -25.30 -8.94 13.44
N GLU A 162 -24.11 -9.51 13.70
CA GLU A 162 -22.83 -8.83 13.47
C GLU A 162 -22.48 -8.77 11.98
N LYS A 163 -22.85 -9.80 11.21
CA LYS A 163 -22.75 -9.79 9.75
C LYS A 163 -23.56 -8.65 9.14
N GLU A 164 -24.80 -8.48 9.59
CA GLU A 164 -25.70 -7.44 9.08
C GLU A 164 -25.19 -6.04 9.47
N ALA A 165 -24.68 -5.87 10.69
CA ALA A 165 -24.08 -4.62 11.13
C ALA A 165 -22.84 -4.23 10.29
N VAL A 166 -21.94 -5.19 10.03
CA VAL A 166 -20.73 -4.96 9.23
C VAL A 166 -21.09 -4.68 7.77
N ALA A 167 -22.05 -5.40 7.19
CA ALA A 167 -22.52 -5.16 5.82
C ALA A 167 -23.11 -3.75 5.66
N ASN A 168 -23.89 -3.29 6.63
CA ASN A 168 -24.47 -1.95 6.62
C ASN A 168 -23.40 -0.85 6.74
N GLN A 169 -22.41 -1.02 7.62
CA GLN A 169 -21.30 -0.08 7.74
C GLN A 169 -20.46 -0.02 6.45
N LEU A 170 -20.28 -1.15 5.78
CA LEU A 170 -19.55 -1.23 4.52
C LEU A 170 -20.29 -0.49 3.39
N ALA A 171 -21.61 -0.69 3.30
CA ALA A 171 -22.44 0.01 2.32
C ALA A 171 -22.47 1.53 2.54
N GLU A 172 -22.50 1.97 3.81
CA GLU A 172 -22.43 3.39 4.15
C GLU A 172 -21.09 4.01 3.74
N LYS A 173 -19.98 3.33 4.05
CA LYS A 173 -18.63 3.78 3.68
C LYS A 173 -18.39 3.76 2.18
N GLU A 174 -18.98 2.84 1.43
CA GLU A 174 -18.93 2.85 -0.04
C GLU A 174 -19.65 4.05 -0.63
N LYS A 175 -20.83 4.39 -0.10
CA LYS A 175 -21.59 5.56 -0.54
C LYS A 175 -20.83 6.88 -0.28
N GLU A 176 -20.13 6.96 0.85
CA GLU A 176 -19.28 8.09 1.21
C GLU A 176 -18.05 8.21 0.31
N LEU A 177 -17.44 7.07 -0.05
CA LEU A 177 -16.31 7.01 -0.98
C LEU A 177 -16.72 7.44 -2.40
N GLU A 178 -17.87 6.98 -2.88
CA GLU A 178 -18.39 7.35 -4.19
C GLU A 178 -18.72 8.85 -4.27
N ALA A 179 -19.29 9.42 -3.20
CA ALA A 179 -19.52 10.86 -3.11
C ALA A 179 -18.21 11.65 -3.17
N SER A 180 -17.19 11.20 -2.44
CA SER A 180 -15.87 11.83 -2.40
C SER A 180 -15.15 11.76 -3.76
N GLN A 181 -15.23 10.63 -4.47
CA GLN A 181 -14.71 10.50 -5.83
C GLN A 181 -15.40 11.47 -6.80
N ARG A 182 -16.74 11.57 -6.74
CA ARG A 182 -17.50 12.50 -7.58
C ARG A 182 -17.11 13.96 -7.30
N GLU A 183 -16.83 14.32 -6.05
CA GLU A 183 -16.33 15.66 -5.71
C GLU A 183 -14.93 15.93 -6.25
N LEU A 184 -14.01 14.96 -6.14
CA LEU A 184 -12.67 15.06 -6.75
C LEU A 184 -12.75 15.25 -8.27
N THR A 185 -13.61 14.50 -8.95
CA THR A 185 -13.81 14.67 -10.40
C THR A 185 -14.34 16.07 -10.73
N ARG A 186 -15.27 16.60 -9.92
CA ARG A 186 -15.79 17.97 -10.09
C ARG A 186 -14.72 19.03 -9.85
N MET A 187 -13.88 18.87 -8.82
CA MET A 187 -12.78 19.79 -8.53
C MET A 187 -11.71 19.76 -9.62
N ASN A 188 -11.33 18.58 -10.11
CA ASN A 188 -10.39 18.45 -11.23
C ASN A 188 -10.94 19.10 -12.51
N LYS A 189 -12.24 18.91 -12.80
CA LYS A 189 -12.89 19.57 -13.94
C LYS A 189 -12.87 21.10 -13.80
N LYS A 190 -13.12 21.64 -12.59
CA LYS A 190 -13.01 23.08 -12.33
C LYS A 190 -11.58 23.60 -12.51
N LEU A 191 -10.58 22.92 -11.95
CA LEU A 191 -9.16 23.31 -12.10
C LEU A 191 -8.67 23.25 -13.55
N PHE A 192 -9.20 22.32 -14.35
CA PHE A 192 -8.90 22.24 -15.77
C PHE A 192 -9.50 23.42 -16.54
N VAL A 193 -10.78 23.75 -16.29
CA VAL A 193 -11.46 24.90 -16.91
C VAL A 193 -10.80 26.22 -16.50
N GLU A 194 -10.42 26.37 -15.23
CA GLU A 194 -9.69 27.55 -14.72
C GLU A 194 -8.33 27.73 -15.42
N ARG A 195 -7.58 26.64 -15.64
CA ARG A 195 -6.31 26.67 -16.38
C ARG A 195 -6.49 27.06 -17.83
N ILE A 196 -7.55 26.59 -18.49
CA ILE A 196 -7.88 26.98 -19.86
C ILE A 196 -8.22 28.47 -19.92
N ARG A 197 -9.08 28.93 -19.01
CA ARG A 197 -9.51 30.33 -18.96
C ARG A 197 -8.37 31.32 -18.68
N ARG A 198 -7.45 30.98 -17.76
CA ARG A 198 -6.23 31.77 -17.52
C ARG A 198 -5.26 31.80 -18.71
N ARG A 199 -5.36 30.85 -19.65
CA ARG A 199 -4.57 30.84 -20.89
C ARG A 199 -5.18 31.78 -21.95
N GLU A 200 -6.51 31.93 -21.92
CA GLU A 200 -7.25 32.83 -22.83
C GLU A 200 -7.25 34.30 -22.35
N GLU A 201 -7.18 34.56 -21.04
CA GLU A 201 -7.17 35.92 -20.44
C GLU A 201 -5.79 36.60 -20.38
N ARG A 202 -4.73 36.02 -20.97
CA ARG A 202 -3.46 36.76 -21.14
C ARG A 202 -3.65 37.82 -22.22
N GLU A 203 -4.09 39.02 -21.85
CA GLU A 203 -4.05 40.19 -22.72
C GLU A 203 -2.61 40.37 -23.21
N ILE A 204 -2.37 40.08 -24.48
CA ILE A 204 -1.08 40.28 -25.14
C ILE A 204 -0.98 41.79 -25.39
N ASP A 205 0.17 42.37 -25.07
CA ASP A 205 0.38 43.81 -25.28
C ASP A 205 0.16 44.14 -26.78
N PRO A 206 -0.75 45.08 -27.13
CA PRO A 206 -1.00 45.47 -28.52
C PRO A 206 0.26 45.88 -29.29
N ARG A 207 1.27 46.44 -28.59
CA ARG A 207 2.56 46.81 -29.19
C ARG A 207 3.38 45.60 -29.63
N MET A 208 3.30 44.53 -28.86
CA MET A 208 3.95 43.27 -29.19
C MET A 208 3.29 42.64 -30.42
N GLU A 209 1.95 42.64 -30.49
CA GLU A 209 1.24 42.11 -31.66
C GLU A 209 1.57 42.87 -32.95
N GLU A 210 1.63 44.21 -32.87
CA GLU A 210 2.00 45.07 -33.99
C GLU A 210 3.44 44.81 -34.45
N PHE A 211 4.39 44.70 -33.50
CA PHE A 211 5.78 44.38 -33.81
C PHE A 211 5.91 42.97 -34.43
N THR A 212 5.18 41.98 -33.92
CA THR A 212 5.16 40.62 -34.49
C THR A 212 4.63 40.62 -35.93
N LYS A 213 3.58 41.41 -36.22
CA LYS A 213 3.03 41.56 -37.57
C LYS A 213 4.06 42.16 -38.52
N ASP A 214 4.71 43.25 -38.11
CA ASP A 214 5.62 43.99 -38.96
C ASP A 214 6.97 43.28 -39.16
N PHE A 215 7.49 42.62 -38.11
CA PHE A 215 8.82 42.04 -38.12
C PHE A 215 8.84 40.57 -38.57
N ILE A 216 7.86 39.76 -38.15
CA ILE A 216 7.84 38.32 -38.45
C ILE A 216 6.89 38.01 -39.59
N VAL A 217 5.66 38.51 -39.53
CA VAL A 217 4.62 38.12 -40.49
C VAL A 217 4.87 38.69 -41.88
N ARG A 218 5.32 39.95 -41.98
CA ARG A 218 5.69 40.56 -43.27
C ARG A 218 6.96 39.98 -43.88
N GLU A 219 7.95 39.63 -43.05
CA GLU A 219 9.24 39.09 -43.52
C GLU A 219 9.10 37.65 -44.07
N LEU A 220 8.21 36.83 -43.49
CA LEU A 220 8.05 35.41 -43.86
C LEU A 220 6.90 35.12 -44.83
N ASP A 221 6.21 36.17 -45.31
CA ASP A 221 4.97 36.13 -46.10
C ASP A 221 3.77 35.51 -45.33
N PRO A 222 2.67 36.27 -45.10
CA PRO A 222 1.48 35.78 -44.41
C PRO A 222 0.94 34.46 -44.98
N ASP A 223 0.93 34.32 -46.31
CA ASP A 223 0.35 33.18 -47.01
C ASP A 223 1.15 31.88 -46.75
N LEU A 224 2.46 32.01 -46.57
CA LEU A 224 3.35 30.89 -46.25
C LEU A 224 3.20 30.44 -44.80
N ILE A 225 3.00 31.37 -43.87
CA ILE A 225 2.81 31.08 -42.44
C ILE A 225 1.51 30.28 -42.19
N VAL A 226 0.46 30.55 -42.96
CA VAL A 226 -0.82 29.84 -42.80
C VAL A 226 -0.76 28.43 -43.39
N LYS A 227 -0.08 28.25 -44.53
CA LYS A 227 -0.07 26.98 -45.30
C LYS A 227 0.98 25.97 -44.82
N LEU A 228 2.06 26.42 -44.19
CA LEU A 228 3.16 25.54 -43.81
C LEU A 228 2.89 24.73 -42.52
N PRO A 229 3.48 23.51 -42.39
CA PRO A 229 3.47 22.75 -41.15
C PRO A 229 4.17 23.51 -40.00
N PRO A 230 3.69 23.37 -38.74
CA PRO A 230 4.25 24.09 -37.58
C PRO A 230 5.77 23.94 -37.41
N SER A 231 6.32 22.76 -37.68
CA SER A 231 7.75 22.49 -37.56
C SER A 231 8.62 23.28 -38.53
N ARG A 232 8.12 23.55 -39.75
CA ARG A 232 8.83 24.36 -40.75
C ARG A 232 8.72 25.86 -40.46
N ILE A 233 7.57 26.29 -39.97
CA ILE A 233 7.36 27.68 -39.53
C ILE A 233 8.28 27.98 -38.34
N ARG A 234 8.33 27.08 -37.35
CA ARG A 234 9.21 27.20 -36.18
C ARG A 234 10.64 27.56 -36.56
N ARG A 235 11.26 26.76 -37.45
CA ARG A 235 12.64 26.99 -37.91
C ARG A 235 12.81 28.34 -38.58
N LYS A 236 11.91 28.71 -39.49
CA LYS A 236 11.95 29.99 -40.20
C LYS A 236 11.75 31.18 -39.26
N VAL A 237 10.85 31.05 -38.29
CA VAL A 237 10.60 32.08 -37.28
C VAL A 237 11.79 32.20 -36.35
N ASP A 238 12.38 31.10 -35.90
CA ASP A 238 13.60 31.12 -35.08
C ASP A 238 14.78 31.78 -35.82
N GLU A 239 14.92 31.55 -37.12
CA GLU A 239 15.92 32.22 -37.98
C GLU A 239 15.73 33.75 -38.01
N VAL A 240 14.48 34.23 -38.10
CA VAL A 240 14.15 35.66 -38.07
C VAL A 240 14.29 36.24 -36.65
N LEU A 241 13.92 35.48 -35.62
CA LEU A 241 14.04 35.89 -34.22
C LEU A 241 15.50 36.08 -33.77
N ASN A 242 16.46 35.39 -34.39
CA ASN A 242 17.89 35.62 -34.14
C ASN A 242 18.34 37.05 -34.49
N GLN A 243 17.59 37.75 -35.33
CA GLN A 243 17.85 39.14 -35.73
C GLN A 243 16.97 40.14 -34.98
N ALA A 244 16.09 39.66 -34.09
CA ALA A 244 15.15 40.51 -33.37
C ALA A 244 15.82 41.27 -32.20
N PRO A 245 15.29 42.45 -31.81
CA PRO A 245 15.73 43.14 -30.61
C PRO A 245 15.53 42.28 -29.36
N ARG A 246 16.50 42.30 -28.43
CA ARG A 246 16.44 41.52 -27.16
C ARG A 246 15.17 41.78 -26.36
N GLN A 247 14.71 43.04 -26.33
CA GLN A 247 13.52 43.45 -25.62
C GLN A 247 12.25 42.72 -26.13
N TYR A 248 12.16 42.48 -27.43
CA TYR A 248 11.04 41.73 -28.01
C TYR A 248 11.10 40.23 -27.69
N ILE A 249 12.31 39.67 -27.57
CA ILE A 249 12.50 38.28 -27.12
C ILE A 249 12.08 38.14 -25.66
N GLU A 250 12.47 39.09 -24.81
CA GLU A 250 12.03 39.14 -23.39
C GLU A 250 10.50 39.25 -23.27
N ASP A 251 9.85 40.04 -24.13
CA ASP A 251 8.39 40.12 -24.18
C ASP A 251 7.75 38.79 -24.61
N LEU A 252 8.32 38.10 -25.61
CA LEU A 252 7.88 36.75 -26.01
C LEU A 252 8.07 35.72 -24.89
N GLU A 253 9.17 35.77 -24.14
CA GLU A 253 9.42 34.90 -22.98
C GLU A 253 8.42 35.17 -21.86
N LYS A 254 8.19 36.45 -21.54
CA LYS A 254 7.24 36.88 -20.50
C LYS A 254 5.82 36.42 -20.78
N HIS A 255 5.40 36.40 -22.04
CA HIS A 255 4.08 35.90 -22.45
C HIS A 255 4.05 34.37 -22.63
N GLY A 256 5.19 33.69 -22.53
CA GLY A 256 5.32 32.23 -22.65
C GLY A 256 5.26 31.72 -24.08
N PHE A 257 5.69 32.54 -25.06
CA PHE A 257 5.81 32.16 -26.47
C PHE A 257 7.23 31.76 -26.87
N PHE A 258 8.22 32.04 -26.03
CA PHE A 258 9.63 31.78 -26.26
C PHE A 258 10.26 31.18 -25.00
N GLU A 259 11.11 30.16 -25.17
CA GLU A 259 11.88 29.54 -24.07
C GLU A 259 13.33 29.28 -24.51
N ASN A 260 13.50 28.50 -25.58
CA ASN A 260 14.79 28.20 -26.22
C ASN A 260 14.61 28.24 -27.75
N GLY A 261 13.88 29.26 -28.22
CA GLY A 261 13.21 29.26 -29.51
C GLY A 261 11.69 29.30 -29.35
N ILE A 262 10.98 29.63 -30.43
CA ILE A 262 9.53 29.80 -30.38
C ILE A 262 8.83 28.47 -30.10
N ASN A 263 7.87 28.47 -29.18
CA ASN A 263 7.11 27.28 -28.83
C ASN A 263 5.82 27.15 -29.66
N SER A 264 5.05 26.08 -29.43
CA SER A 264 3.81 25.82 -30.16
C SER A 264 2.77 26.94 -29.99
N ASP A 265 2.71 27.56 -28.82
CA ASP A 265 1.83 28.69 -28.54
C ASP A 265 2.25 29.94 -29.30
N GLY A 266 3.55 30.23 -29.38
CA GLY A 266 4.08 31.35 -30.17
C GLY A 266 3.83 31.18 -31.67
N ILE A 267 3.93 29.97 -32.20
CA ILE A 267 3.59 29.68 -33.61
C ILE A 267 2.09 29.90 -33.87
N ASN A 268 1.23 29.47 -32.95
CA ASN A 268 -0.21 29.68 -33.06
C ASN A 268 -0.58 31.17 -32.98
N PHE A 269 0.10 31.92 -32.12
CA PHE A 269 -0.02 33.37 -32.02
C PHE A 269 0.36 34.06 -33.34
N ILE A 270 1.53 33.76 -33.90
CA ILE A 270 1.97 34.33 -35.18
C ILE A 270 1.02 33.94 -36.33
N ARG A 271 0.55 32.68 -36.34
CA ARG A 271 -0.41 32.22 -37.36
C ARG A 271 -1.76 32.92 -37.24
N ARG A 272 -2.21 33.26 -36.03
CA ARG A 272 -3.40 34.08 -35.80
C ARG A 272 -3.20 35.47 -36.43
N LEU A 273 -2.09 36.12 -36.13
CA LEU A 273 -1.77 37.45 -36.67
C LEU A 273 -1.61 37.44 -38.21
N ALA A 274 -1.06 36.37 -38.79
CA ALA A 274 -0.95 36.20 -40.24
C ALA A 274 -2.31 36.06 -40.93
N LYS A 275 -3.27 35.38 -40.28
CA LYS A 275 -4.65 35.27 -40.80
C LYS A 275 -5.43 36.58 -40.75
N GLU A 276 -5.05 37.51 -39.89
CA GLU A 276 -5.68 38.84 -39.83
C GLU A 276 -5.18 39.79 -40.94
N LEU A 277 -4.08 39.44 -41.62
CA LEU A 277 -3.43 40.24 -42.64
C LEU A 277 -3.71 39.75 -44.08
N ILE A 278 -4.44 38.65 -44.24
CA ILE A 278 -4.88 38.05 -45.52
C ILE A 278 -6.39 38.24 -45.63
#